data_AF-A0A916QPS6-F1
#
_entry.id   AF-A0A916QPS6-F1
#
_cell.length_a   1.000
_cell.length_b   1.000
_cell.length_c   1.000
_cell.angle_alpha   90.00
_cell.angle_beta   90.00
_cell.angle_gamma   90.00
#
_symmetry.space_group_name_H-M   'P 1'
#
loop_
_entity.id
_entity.type
_entity.pdbx_description
1 polymer ?
#
loop_
_entity_poly.entity_id
_entity_poly.type
_entity_poly.pdbx_seq_one_letter_code
_entity_poly.pdbx_strand_id
1 'polypeptide(L)'
;MGLGSYPLLSLAEARKAAHDVRRIVANGDDPIKIKRRQRNHASAQEGRFHVLAHAAFEAHRSTLKHEGSDGMWFSPIKYHLLPHLGMMPVV
;
A
#
# COMPACT_ATOMS: atom_id res chain seq x y z
N MET A 1 12.91 -0.99 -13.41
CA MET A 1 12.63 -2.15 -12.52
C MET A 1 13.92 -2.92 -12.32
N GLY A 2 14.41 -3.05 -11.08
CA GLY A 2 15.51 -4.00 -10.79
C GLY A 2 14.99 -5.44 -10.80
N LEU A 3 15.70 -6.34 -11.48
CA LEU A 3 15.36 -7.77 -11.59
C LEU A 3 15.99 -8.61 -10.47
N GLY A 4 17.09 -8.13 -9.87
CA GLY A 4 17.85 -8.82 -8.83
C GLY A 4 19.34 -8.51 -8.96
N SER A 5 20.13 -8.95 -7.97
CA SER A 5 21.59 -8.86 -8.00
C SER A 5 22.20 -10.23 -8.31
N TYR A 6 23.34 -10.24 -9.01
CA TYR A 6 24.18 -11.43 -9.09
C TYR A 6 24.89 -11.66 -7.74
N PRO A 7 25.15 -12.91 -7.30
CA PRO A 7 24.83 -14.19 -7.95
C PRO A 7 23.45 -14.76 -7.60
N LEU A 8 22.65 -14.05 -6.79
CA LEU A 8 21.32 -14.51 -6.37
C LEU A 8 20.38 -14.75 -7.56
N LEU A 9 20.58 -14.01 -8.65
CA LEU A 9 19.88 -14.20 -9.92
C LEU A 9 20.88 -14.57 -11.02
N SER A 10 20.63 -15.69 -11.69
CA SER A 10 21.44 -16.10 -12.85
C SER A 10 21.14 -15.23 -14.09
N LEU A 11 22.08 -15.20 -15.03
CA LEU A 11 21.89 -14.49 -16.30
C LEU A 11 20.71 -15.06 -17.11
N ALA A 12 20.47 -16.37 -17.03
CA ALA A 12 19.35 -17.02 -17.71
C ALA A 12 18.00 -16.54 -17.14
N GLU A 13 17.87 -16.48 -15.81
CA GLU A 13 16.66 -16.00 -15.14
C GLU A 13 16.42 -14.52 -15.40
N ALA A 14 17.48 -13.69 -15.37
CA ALA A 14 17.39 -12.27 -15.70
C ALA A 14 16.85 -12.04 -17.12
N ARG A 15 17.33 -12.82 -18.10
CA ARG A 15 16.85 -12.75 -19.49
C ARG A 15 15.38 -13.16 -19.61
N LYS A 16 14.98 -14.24 -18.93
CA LYS A 16 13.58 -14.70 -18.89
C LYS A 16 12.66 -13.63 -18.30
N ALA A 17 13.00 -13.08 -17.14
CA ALA A 17 12.22 -12.04 -16.50
C ALA A 17 12.12 -10.76 -17.35
N ALA A 18 13.20 -10.38 -18.05
CA ALA A 18 13.17 -9.25 -18.98
C ALA A 18 12.24 -9.50 -20.18
N HIS A 19 12.15 -10.75 -20.67
CA HIS A 19 11.23 -11.12 -21.74
C HIS A 19 9.77 -11.05 -21.27
N ASP A 20 9.48 -11.55 -20.07
CA ASP A 20 8.13 -11.47 -19.49
C ASP A 20 7.67 -10.02 -19.30
N VAL A 21 8.55 -9.13 -18.82
CA VAL A 21 8.26 -7.70 -18.70
C VAL A 21 7.98 -7.07 -20.07
N ARG A 22 8.74 -7.42 -21.11
CA ARG A 22 8.49 -6.92 -22.48
C ARG A 22 7.14 -7.39 -23.02
N ARG A 23 6.71 -8.62 -22.71
CA ARG A 23 5.39 -9.13 -23.08
C ARG A 23 4.25 -8.35 -22.41
N ILE A 24 4.42 -7.99 -21.14
CA ILE A 24 3.46 -7.12 -20.42
C ILE A 24 3.33 -5.76 -21.11
N VAL A 25 4.47 -5.14 -21.46
CA VAL A 25 4.46 -3.85 -22.19
C VAL A 25 3.80 -4.00 -23.56
N ALA A 26 4.09 -5.08 -24.29
CA ALA A 26 3.48 -5.34 -25.60
C ALA A 26 1.95 -5.51 -25.53
N ASN A 27 1.44 -6.00 -24.39
CA ASN A 27 0.00 -6.09 -24.12
C ASN A 27 -0.63 -4.74 -23.71
N GLY A 28 0.14 -3.66 -23.67
CA GLY A 28 -0.33 -2.31 -23.31
C GLY A 28 -0.34 -2.01 -21.82
N ASP A 29 0.14 -2.92 -20.98
CA ASP A 29 0.19 -2.74 -19.53
C ASP A 29 1.53 -2.14 -19.07
N ASP A 30 1.48 -1.34 -18.00
CA ASP A 30 2.68 -0.81 -17.34
C ASP A 30 3.19 -1.81 -16.28
N PRO A 31 4.40 -2.40 -16.45
CA PRO A 31 4.97 -3.36 -15.51
C PRO A 31 5.15 -2.78 -14.10
N ILE A 32 5.44 -1.48 -13.99
CA ILE A 32 5.63 -0.78 -12.72
C ILE A 32 4.31 -0.74 -11.95
N LYS A 33 3.21 -0.42 -12.65
CA LYS A 33 1.87 -0.43 -12.04
C LYS A 33 1.48 -1.83 -11.57
N ILE A 34 1.79 -2.87 -12.33
CA ILE A 34 1.51 -4.26 -11.95
C ILE A 34 2.29 -4.65 -10.70
N LYS A 35 3.61 -4.39 -10.64
CA LYS A 35 4.40 -4.69 -9.44
C LYS A 35 3.94 -3.90 -8.23
N ARG A 36 3.54 -2.63 -8.42
CA ARG A 36 2.96 -1.81 -7.34
C ARG A 36 1.65 -2.41 -6.85
N ARG A 37 0.76 -2.85 -7.75
CA ARG A 37 -0.47 -3.57 -7.38
C ARG A 37 -0.15 -4.85 -6.61
N GLN A 38 0.79 -5.66 -7.07
CA GLN A 38 1.20 -6.88 -6.37
C GLN A 38 1.75 -6.60 -4.97
N ARG A 39 2.60 -5.57 -4.82
CA ARG A 39 3.10 -5.14 -3.50
C ARG A 39 1.96 -4.67 -2.59
N ASN A 40 1.03 -3.91 -3.15
CA ASN A 40 -0.15 -3.41 -2.41
C ASN A 40 -1.10 -4.54 -2.01
N HIS A 41 -1.23 -5.59 -2.83
CA HIS A 41 -2.03 -6.79 -2.49
C HIS A 41 -1.34 -7.67 -1.44
N ALA A 42 -0.01 -7.73 -1.45
CA ALA A 42 0.77 -8.48 -0.45
C ALA A 42 0.80 -7.78 0.92
N SER A 43 0.60 -6.46 0.96
CA SER A 43 0.38 -5.73 2.20
C SER A 43 -1.03 -6.08 2.70
N ALA A 44 -1.11 -6.91 3.74
CA ALA A 44 -2.36 -7.40 4.32
C ALA A 44 -3.32 -6.25 4.70
N GLN A 45 -4.61 -6.56 4.88
CA GLN A 45 -5.65 -5.58 5.25
C GLN A 45 -5.24 -4.70 6.46
N GLU A 46 -4.44 -5.24 7.38
CA GLU A 46 -3.89 -4.55 8.55
C GLU A 46 -3.06 -3.31 8.22
N GLY A 47 -2.40 -3.26 7.05
CA GLY A 47 -1.61 -2.11 6.62
C GLY A 47 -2.43 -1.01 5.93
N ARG A 48 -3.76 -1.08 5.88
CA ARG A 48 -4.55 -0.05 5.19
C ARG A 48 -4.79 1.17 6.08
N PHE A 49 -4.80 2.34 5.46
CA PHE A 49 -4.99 3.61 6.17
C PHE A 49 -6.25 3.61 7.04
N HIS A 50 -7.37 3.05 6.56
CA HIS A 50 -8.59 2.99 7.36
C HIS A 50 -8.42 2.17 8.65
N VAL A 51 -7.76 1.01 8.57
CA VAL A 51 -7.52 0.14 9.74
C VAL A 51 -6.63 0.85 10.75
N LEU A 52 -5.54 1.44 10.26
CA LEU A 52 -4.59 2.16 11.10
C LEU A 52 -5.19 3.41 11.73
N ALA A 53 -6.02 4.15 11.00
CA ALA A 53 -6.70 5.34 11.53
C ALA A 53 -7.64 4.98 12.70
N HIS A 54 -8.37 3.86 12.59
CA HIS A 54 -9.21 3.35 13.67
C HIS A 54 -8.39 2.86 14.86
N ALA A 55 -7.35 2.06 14.63
CA ALA A 55 -6.47 1.57 15.70
C ALA A 55 -5.75 2.73 16.42
N ALA A 56 -5.30 3.75 15.69
CA ALA A 56 -4.68 4.94 16.27
C ALA A 56 -5.68 5.74 17.11
N PHE A 57 -6.93 5.86 16.66
CA PHE A 57 -7.99 6.50 17.44
C PHE A 57 -8.22 5.78 18.77
N GLU A 58 -8.37 4.46 18.73
CA GLU A 58 -8.58 3.64 19.93
C GLU A 58 -7.41 3.74 20.91
N ALA A 59 -6.18 3.69 20.41
CA ALA A 59 -4.98 3.81 21.24
C ALA A 59 -4.84 5.18 21.92
N HIS A 60 -5.28 6.26 21.26
CA HIS A 60 -5.15 7.64 21.79
C HIS A 60 -6.42 8.13 22.47
N ARG A 61 -7.49 7.33 22.50
CA ARG A 61 -8.80 7.73 23.03
C ARG A 61 -8.72 8.28 24.44
N SER A 62 -7.92 7.67 25.31
CA SER A 62 -7.74 8.11 26.70
C SER A 62 -7.05 9.47 26.84
N THR A 63 -6.30 9.88 25.83
CA THR A 63 -5.56 11.16 25.80
C THR A 63 -6.40 12.30 25.22
N LEU A 64 -7.51 11.97 24.56
CA LEU A 64 -8.41 12.94 23.97
C LEU A 64 -9.39 13.50 25.01
N LYS A 65 -9.68 14.80 24.92
CA LYS A 65 -10.74 15.43 25.70
C LYS A 65 -12.08 14.73 25.42
N HIS A 66 -12.82 14.44 26.49
CA HIS A 66 -14.10 13.73 26.44
C HIS A 66 -14.03 12.40 25.66
N GLU A 67 -12.89 11.69 25.74
CA GLU A 67 -12.64 10.45 24.99
C GLU A 67 -12.79 10.60 23.47
N GLY A 68 -12.63 11.81 22.95
CA GLY A 68 -12.81 12.10 21.53
C GLY A 68 -14.27 12.18 21.07
N SER A 69 -15.26 12.24 21.98
CA SER A 69 -16.69 12.44 21.62
C SER A 69 -16.93 13.76 20.89
N ASP A 70 -16.10 14.76 21.17
CA ASP A 70 -16.14 16.07 20.51
C ASP A 70 -15.84 15.97 19.01
N GLY A 71 -15.35 14.81 18.54
CA GLY A 71 -15.09 14.53 17.13
C GLY A 71 -13.92 15.31 16.55
N MET A 72 -13.35 16.28 17.27
CA MET A 72 -12.34 17.22 16.76
C MET A 72 -11.14 16.53 16.09
N TRP A 73 -10.70 15.38 16.61
CA TRP A 73 -9.56 14.66 16.08
C TRP A 73 -9.94 13.65 14.99
N PHE A 74 -10.97 12.82 15.21
CA PHE A 74 -11.33 11.75 14.29
C PHE A 74 -12.27 12.17 13.16
N SER A 75 -13.09 13.21 13.37
CA SER A 75 -14.06 13.72 12.39
C SER A 75 -13.39 14.17 11.08
N PRO A 76 -12.32 14.98 11.08
CA PRO A 76 -11.65 15.37 9.84
C PRO A 76 -11.09 14.17 9.08
N ILE A 77 -10.56 13.18 9.81
CA ILE A 77 -10.05 11.93 9.23
C ILE A 77 -11.18 11.16 8.57
N LYS A 78 -12.31 11.02 9.27
CA LYS A 78 -13.48 10.30 8.78
C LYS A 78 -14.13 10.94 7.55
N TYR A 79 -14.32 12.25 7.54
CA TYR A 79 -15.06 12.94 6.48
C TYR A 79 -14.21 13.33 5.27
N HIS A 80 -12.91 13.57 5.45
CA HIS A 80 -12.06 14.06 4.36
C HIS A 80 -10.98 13.05 3.93
N LEU A 81 -10.38 12.32 4.87
CA LEU A 81 -9.25 11.45 4.55
C LEU A 81 -9.68 10.02 4.20
N LEU A 82 -10.59 9.41 4.96
CA LEU A 82 -11.06 8.04 4.69
C LEU A 82 -11.69 7.86 3.31
N PRO A 83 -12.51 8.79 2.78
CA PRO A 83 -13.10 8.62 1.45
C PRO A 83 -12.07 8.59 0.32
N HIS A 84 -10.90 9.20 0.51
CA HIS A 84 -9.89 9.35 -0.53
C HIS A 84 -8.70 8.39 -0.35
N LEU A 85 -8.31 8.17 0.91
CA LEU A 85 -7.10 7.43 1.27
C LEU A 85 -7.40 6.11 1.99
N GLY A 86 -8.65 5.81 2.33
CA GLY A 86 -9.00 4.65 3.17
C GLY A 86 -8.38 3.34 2.70
N MET A 87 -8.51 3.04 1.40
CA MET A 87 -7.99 1.80 0.80
C MET A 87 -6.50 1.85 0.47
N MET A 88 -5.82 2.96 0.74
CA MET A 88 -4.40 3.11 0.48
C MET A 88 -3.61 2.26 1.48
N PRO A 89 -2.74 1.35 1.01
CA PRO A 89 -1.81 0.67 1.90
C PRO A 89 -0.78 1.68 2.41
N VAL A 90 -0.59 1.68 3.72
CA VAL A 90 0.44 2.38 4.47
C VAL A 90 1.46 1.30 4.83
N VAL A 91 2.60 1.33 4.15
CA VAL A 91 3.70 0.35 4.27
C VAL A 91 4.92 1.05 4.84
#